data_AF-A0A1B6VVH6-F1
#
_entry.id   AF-A0A1B6VVH6-F1
#
_cell.length_a   1.000
_cell.length_b   1.000
_cell.length_c   1.000
_cell.angle_alpha   90.00
_cell.angle_beta   90.00
_cell.angle_gamma   90.00
#
_symmetry.space_group_name_H-M   'P 1'
#
loop_
_entity.id
_entity.type
_entity.pdbx_description
1 polymer ?
#
loop_
_entity_poly.entity_id
_entity_poly.type
_entity_poly.pdbx_seq_one_letter_code
_entity_poly.pdbx_strand_id
1 'polypeptide(L)'
;MKTCFKFGDHVRFKDVENPVFGVVLEEANTRDEVTVQFISEEKTELVYSDDLELVIHPDTARLDWMILCDYPEDMDTEDRNFALQAERENIDTFMRLDAKQQGTAA
;
A
#
# COMPACT_ATOMS: atom_id res chain seq x y z
N MET A 1 -13.90 -10.60 0.77
CA MET A 1 -13.62 -9.32 1.44
C MET A 1 -13.50 -8.27 0.34
N LYS A 2 -14.22 -7.16 0.44
CA LYS A 2 -14.08 -6.04 -0.50
C LYS A 2 -12.72 -5.38 -0.23
N THR A 3 -11.89 -5.23 -1.25
CA THR A 3 -10.56 -4.64 -1.09
C THR A 3 -10.73 -3.13 -0.93
N CYS A 4 -10.60 -2.63 0.30
CA CYS A 4 -10.56 -1.18 0.53
C CYS A 4 -9.15 -0.67 0.22
N PHE A 5 -8.98 -0.05 -0.93
CA PHE A 5 -7.77 0.72 -1.24
C PHE A 5 -7.70 1.98 -0.38
N LYS A 6 -6.48 2.36 -0.02
CA LYS A 6 -6.16 3.56 0.76
C LYS A 6 -5.40 4.56 -0.08
N PHE A 7 -5.41 5.82 0.34
CA PHE A 7 -4.55 6.84 -0.25
C PHE A 7 -3.09 6.37 -0.30
N GLY A 8 -2.45 6.51 -1.46
CA GLY A 8 -1.06 6.12 -1.70
C GLY A 8 -0.86 4.66 -2.11
N ASP A 9 -1.90 3.83 -2.09
CA ASP A 9 -1.80 2.47 -2.61
C ASP A 9 -1.44 2.49 -4.09
N HIS A 10 -0.45 1.68 -4.46
CA HIS A 10 -0.14 1.43 -5.87
C HIS A 10 -1.08 0.38 -6.40
N VAL A 11 -1.69 0.65 -7.55
CA VAL A 11 -2.68 -0.22 -8.17
C VAL A 11 -2.33 -0.39 -9.64
N ARG A 12 -2.86 -1.46 -10.24
CA ARG A 12 -2.93 -1.61 -11.69
C ARG A 12 -4.28 -2.19 -12.08
N PHE A 13 -4.67 -2.02 -13.33
CA PHE A 13 -5.82 -2.76 -13.87
C PHE A 13 -5.56 -4.26 -13.87
N LYS A 14 -6.62 -5.04 -13.61
CA LYS A 14 -6.59 -6.50 -13.75
C LYS A 14 -6.43 -6.97 -15.20
N ASP A 15 -6.69 -6.08 -16.16
CA ASP A 15 -6.49 -6.38 -17.58
C ASP A 15 -4.99 -6.57 -17.88
N VAL A 16 -4.67 -7.77 -18.36
CA VAL A 16 -3.30 -8.25 -18.57
C VAL A 16 -2.70 -7.65 -19.85
N GLU A 17 -3.53 -7.17 -20.80
CA GLU A 17 -3.02 -6.67 -22.08
C GLU A 17 -2.31 -5.32 -21.96
N ASN A 18 -2.66 -4.50 -20.96
CA ASN A 18 -1.99 -3.21 -20.70
C ASN A 18 -1.97 -2.92 -19.19
N PRO A 19 -0.96 -3.42 -18.45
CA PRO A 19 -0.83 -3.13 -17.02
C PRO A 19 -0.44 -1.67 -16.82
N VAL A 20 -1.43 -0.79 -16.78
CA VAL A 20 -1.26 0.62 -16.43
C VAL A 20 -1.23 0.72 -14.91
N PHE A 21 -0.09 1.17 -14.39
CA PHE A 21 0.10 1.40 -12.95
C PHE A 21 -0.41 2.79 -12.57
N GLY A 22 -0.95 2.90 -11.37
CA GLY A 22 -1.40 4.16 -10.81
C GLY A 22 -1.30 4.20 -9.30
N VAL A 23 -1.60 5.36 -8.73
CA VAL A 23 -1.62 5.61 -7.30
C VAL A 23 -3.00 6.12 -6.89
N VAL A 24 -3.54 5.55 -5.82
CA VAL A 24 -4.84 5.95 -5.26
C VAL A 24 -4.71 7.31 -4.59
N LEU A 25 -5.55 8.27 -4.98
CA LEU A 25 -5.57 9.64 -4.46
C LEU A 25 -6.76 9.93 -3.54
N GLU A 26 -7.82 9.12 -3.61
CA GLU A 26 -8.97 9.26 -2.73
C GLU A 26 -9.63 7.90 -2.53
N GLU A 27 -10.01 7.62 -1.27
CA GLU A 27 -10.69 6.38 -0.88
C GLU A 27 -12.13 6.34 -1.39
N ALA A 28 -12.71 5.13 -1.40
CA ALA A 28 -13.94 4.85 -2.12
C ALA A 28 -15.09 5.81 -1.77
N ASN A 29 -15.70 6.40 -2.81
CA ASN A 29 -16.95 7.13 -2.65
C ASN A 29 -18.12 6.15 -2.37
N THR A 30 -19.34 6.67 -2.19
CA THR A 30 -20.58 5.89 -1.93
C THR A 30 -20.90 4.72 -2.89
N ARG A 31 -20.13 4.52 -3.98
CA ARG A 31 -20.33 3.50 -5.02
C ARG A 31 -19.11 2.60 -5.28
N ASP A 32 -18.19 2.46 -4.33
CA ASP A 32 -16.99 1.60 -4.46
C ASP A 32 -16.00 2.01 -5.56
N GLU A 33 -16.10 3.27 -5.99
CA GLU A 33 -15.21 3.90 -6.96
C GLU A 33 -14.06 4.60 -6.24
N VAL A 34 -12.84 4.43 -6.73
CA VAL A 34 -11.62 5.06 -6.22
C VAL A 34 -11.03 6.00 -7.25
N THR A 35 -10.49 7.11 -6.78
CA THR A 35 -9.78 8.07 -7.64
C THR A 35 -8.32 7.66 -7.76
N VAL A 36 -7.85 7.41 -8.97
CA VAL A 36 -6.49 6.92 -9.25
C VAL A 36 -5.80 7.85 -10.24
N GLN A 37 -4.55 8.22 -9.97
CA GLN A 37 -3.66 8.82 -10.98
C GLN A 37 -2.85 7.72 -11.63
N PHE A 38 -3.15 7.42 -12.88
CA PHE A 38 -2.34 6.48 -13.66
C PHE A 38 -1.07 7.15 -14.18
N ILE A 39 0.02 6.39 -14.26
CA ILE A 39 1.34 6.90 -14.68
C ILE A 39 1.36 7.25 -16.18
N SER A 40 0.57 6.54 -17.00
CA SER A 40 0.48 6.80 -18.45
C SER A 40 -0.42 7.99 -18.80
N GLU A 41 -1.23 8.46 -17.86
CA GLU A 41 -2.25 9.48 -18.10
C GLU A 41 -1.88 10.79 -17.42
N GLU A 42 -2.24 11.91 -18.03
CA GLU A 42 -2.02 13.25 -17.45
C GLU A 42 -3.08 13.62 -16.40
N LYS A 43 -4.12 12.79 -16.25
CA LYS A 43 -5.30 13.07 -15.43
C LYS A 43 -5.63 11.91 -14.50
N THR A 44 -6.34 12.26 -13.42
CA THR A 44 -6.91 11.31 -12.49
C THR A 44 -8.18 10.71 -13.06
N GLU A 45 -8.37 9.41 -12.85
CA GLU A 45 -9.56 8.68 -13.27
C GLU A 45 -10.34 8.16 -12.07
N LEU A 46 -11.66 8.08 -12.23
CA LEU A 46 -12.56 7.47 -11.27
C LEU A 46 -12.88 6.06 -11.76
N VAL A 47 -12.50 5.06 -10.98
CA VAL A 47 -12.47 3.66 -11.43
C VAL A 47 -13.12 2.76 -10.38
N TYR A 48 -13.78 1.68 -10.82
CA TYR A 48 -14.30 0.68 -9.88
C TYR A 48 -13.14 -0.06 -9.22
N SER A 49 -13.19 -0.16 -7.89
CA SER A 49 -12.21 -0.92 -7.11
C SER A 49 -12.11 -2.39 -7.56
N ASP A 50 -13.20 -2.97 -8.05
CA ASP A 50 -13.23 -4.35 -8.56
C ASP A 50 -12.44 -4.55 -9.86
N ASP A 51 -12.09 -3.50 -10.59
CA ASP A 51 -11.27 -3.58 -11.81
C ASP A 51 -9.76 -3.45 -11.52
N LEU A 52 -9.41 -3.15 -10.27
CA LEU A 52 -8.05 -2.90 -9.82
C LEU A 52 -7.49 -4.05 -8.99
N GLU A 53 -6.18 -4.23 -9.07
CA GLU A 53 -5.41 -5.06 -8.15
C GLU A 53 -4.31 -4.23 -7.47
N LEU A 54 -4.09 -4.52 -6.18
CA LEU A 54 -3.04 -3.88 -5.40
C LEU A 54 -1.68 -4.35 -5.91
N VAL A 55 -0.83 -3.40 -6.28
CA VAL A 55 0.57 -3.64 -6.59
C VAL A 55 1.36 -3.33 -5.34
N ILE A 56 1.92 -4.37 -4.73
CA ILE A 56 2.85 -4.17 -3.62
C ILE A 56 4.06 -3.41 -4.17
N HIS A 57 4.28 -2.19 -3.69
CA HIS A 57 5.41 -1.38 -4.12
C HIS A 57 6.71 -2.16 -3.86
N PRO A 58 7.68 -2.16 -4.80
CA PRO A 58 8.91 -2.94 -4.64
C PRO A 58 9.69 -2.58 -3.37
N ASP A 59 9.61 -1.33 -2.91
CA ASP A 59 10.19 -0.95 -1.61
C ASP A 59 9.47 -1.59 -0.43
N THR A 60 8.15 -1.80 -0.52
CA THR A 60 7.39 -2.55 0.49
C THR A 60 7.77 -4.03 0.45
N ALA A 61 7.95 -4.63 -0.72
CA ALA A 61 8.43 -6.00 -0.85
C ALA A 61 9.87 -6.15 -0.33
N ARG A 62 10.73 -5.15 -0.57
CA ARG A 62 12.09 -5.10 -0.03
C ARG A 62 12.08 -4.92 1.48
N LEU A 63 11.21 -4.07 2.01
CA LEU A 63 11.04 -3.86 3.45
C LEU A 63 10.54 -5.13 4.14
N ASP A 64 9.56 -5.82 3.55
CA ASP A 64 9.07 -7.11 4.06
C ASP A 64 10.17 -8.16 4.07
N TRP A 65 10.97 -8.22 3.00
CA TRP A 65 12.14 -9.09 2.96
C TRP A 65 13.15 -8.72 4.05
N MET A 66 13.44 -7.44 4.24
CA MET A 66 14.35 -6.97 5.30
C MET A 66 13.84 -7.31 6.70
N ILE A 67 12.53 -7.15 6.96
CA ILE A 67 11.90 -7.51 8.24
C ILE A 67 12.02 -9.03 8.46
N LEU A 68 11.69 -9.84 7.46
CA LEU A 68 11.65 -11.30 7.60
C LEU A 68 13.03 -11.95 7.70
N CYS A 69 14.11 -11.26 7.33
CA CYS A 69 15.48 -11.75 7.54
C CYS A 69 15.79 -12.04 9.02
N ASP A 70 15.10 -11.37 9.95
CA ASP A 70 15.27 -11.57 11.39
C ASP A 70 14.36 -12.68 11.97
N TYR A 71 13.54 -13.32 11.13
CA TYR A 71 12.59 -14.36 11.53
C TYR A 71 12.91 -15.72 10.90
N PRO A 72 12.41 -16.84 11.47
CA PRO A 72 12.57 -18.17 10.89
C PRO A 72 11.96 -18.29 9.48
N GLU A 73 12.68 -18.92 8.55
CA GLU A 73 12.21 -19.10 7.17
C GLU A 73 10.97 -20.01 7.06
N ASP A 74 10.81 -20.92 8.03
CA ASP A 74 9.76 -21.95 8.09
C ASP A 74 8.47 -21.50 8.79
N MET A 75 8.33 -20.20 9.07
CA MET A 75 7.06 -19.63 9.54
C MET A 75 5.92 -19.91 8.55
N ASP A 76 4.76 -20.23 9.11
CA ASP A 76 3.55 -20.32 8.31
C ASP A 76 3.10 -18.94 7.80
N THR A 77 2.06 -18.95 6.96
CA THR A 77 1.57 -17.72 6.34
C THR A 77 0.92 -16.76 7.34
N GLU A 78 0.30 -17.28 8.40
CA GLU A 78 -0.39 -16.47 9.40
C GLU A 78 0.63 -15.74 10.29
N ASP A 79 1.62 -16.47 10.81
CA ASP A 79 2.71 -15.93 11.62
C ASP A 79 3.54 -14.91 10.83
N ARG A 80 3.84 -15.21 9.56
CA ARG A 80 4.55 -14.28 8.67
C ARG A 80 3.78 -12.97 8.49
N ASN A 81 2.48 -13.04 8.25
CA ASN A 81 1.65 -11.86 8.09
C ASN A 81 1.55 -11.06 9.40
N PHE A 82 1.44 -11.74 10.54
CA PHE A 82 1.42 -11.10 11.85
C PHE A 82 2.72 -10.33 12.13
N ALA A 83 3.89 -10.96 11.90
CA ALA A 83 5.19 -10.33 12.11
C ALA A 83 5.36 -9.08 11.22
N LEU A 84 5.05 -9.18 9.92
CA LEU A 84 5.11 -8.05 9.00
C LEU A 84 4.21 -6.89 9.43
N GLN A 85 2.98 -7.20 9.87
CA GLN A 85 2.05 -6.18 10.32
C GLN A 85 2.55 -5.46 11.58
N ALA A 86 3.02 -6.21 12.59
CA ALA A 86 3.54 -5.64 13.83
C ALA A 86 4.74 -4.71 13.59
N GLU A 87 5.69 -5.11 12.73
CA GLU A 87 6.87 -4.30 12.44
C GLU A 87 6.53 -3.04 11.64
N ARG A 88 5.60 -3.12 10.69
CA ARG A 88 5.11 -1.93 9.97
C ARG A 88 4.43 -0.93 10.91
N GLU A 89 3.63 -1.41 11.86
CA GLU A 89 2.99 -0.55 12.88
C GLU A 89 4.03 0.11 13.80
N ASN A 90 5.10 -0.60 14.15
CA ASN A 90 6.22 -0.05 14.89
C ASN A 90 6.91 1.07 14.10
N ILE A 91 7.25 0.83 12.82
CA ILE A 91 7.87 1.81 11.93
C ILE A 91 6.99 3.07 11.82
N ASP A 92 5.69 2.91 11.58
CA ASP A 92 4.72 4.02 11.54
C ASP A 92 4.69 4.80 12.85
N THR A 93 4.70 4.10 13.98
CA THR A 93 4.70 4.71 15.31
C THR A 93 5.96 5.56 15.51
N PHE A 94 7.13 5.03 15.17
CA PHE A 94 8.40 5.76 15.28
C PHE A 94 8.47 6.96 14.34
N MET A 95 8.04 6.83 13.08
CA MET A 95 7.98 7.96 12.14
C MET A 95 7.07 9.07 12.66
N ARG A 96 5.90 8.74 13.23
CA ARG A 96 4.99 9.73 13.84
C ARG A 96 5.61 10.41 15.06
N LEU A 97 6.36 9.68 15.89
CA LEU A 97 7.03 10.24 17.06
C LEU A 97 8.17 11.18 16.65
N ASP A 98 8.99 10.78 15.68
CA ASP A 98 10.09 11.60 15.15
C ASP A 98 9.56 12.89 14.52
N ALA A 99 8.53 12.80 13.67
CA ALA A 99 7.87 13.97 13.08
C ALA A 99 7.32 14.94 14.14
N LYS A 100 6.76 14.43 15.24
CA LYS A 100 6.29 15.26 16.36
C LYS A 100 7.45 15.94 17.08
N GLN A 101 8.55 15.23 17.35
CA GLN A 101 9.71 15.79 18.03
C GLN A 101 10.39 16.88 17.20
N GLN A 102 10.52 16.66 15.89
CA GLN A 102 11.08 17.66 14.96
C GLN A 102 10.19 18.89 14.81
N GLY A 103 8.86 18.76 14.91
CA GLY A 103 7.92 19.88 14.94
C GLY A 103 7.87 20.65 16.26
N THR A 104 8.43 20.12 17.35
CA THR A 104 8.44 20.77 18.68
C THR A 104 9.73 21.59 18.92
N ALA A 105 10.69 21.54 17.99
CA ALA A 105 11.97 22.24 18.07
C ALA A 105 12.01 23.58 17.30
N ALA A 106 10.85 24.10 16.86
CA ALA A 106 10.72 25.36 16.13
C ALA A 106 10.09 26.48 16.99
#